data_AF-A0A0F4IM99-F1
#
_entry.id   AF-A0A0F4IM99-F1
#
_cell.length_a   1.000
_cell.length_b   1.000
_cell.length_c   1.000
_cell.angle_alpha   90.00
_cell.angle_beta   90.00
_cell.angle_gamma   90.00
#
_symmetry.space_group_name_H-M   'P 1'
#
loop_
_entity.id
_entity.type
_entity.pdbx_description
1 polymer ?
#
loop_
_entity_poly.entity_id
_entity_poly.type
_entity_poly.pdbx_seq_one_letter_code
_entity_poly.pdbx_strand_id
1 'polypeptide(L)'
;MSVALRTPARPGEPLLARAPRRWQRMAPFAVAAVFVVVLLPVTIAVLTNDYRLGGGWAGALGVAQTVPLLLAVTRPVPAWAAVLAADLLGAVLLASADGVAGRPWPWPPMEIVGYLVLMACLGLRESVRTLVGVWLATGAVGVVLGFFAPGGVTDTVALLFVLGGVMLALTGALRGLGDAQQRIAEQESISEAERARRTLLEERARIARELHDVVAHHMSVITVQADSAPYRLPGMEEPVREEFAAIAASARESLGEMR
;
A
#
# COMPACT_ATOMS: atom_id res chain seq x y z
N MET A 1 -9.14 4.50 -2.75
CA MET A 1 -9.16 3.17 -2.10
C MET A 1 -7.80 2.45 -2.17
N SER A 2 -6.74 3.12 -2.65
CA SER A 2 -5.38 2.57 -2.87
C SER A 2 -4.43 2.78 -1.68
N VAL A 3 -4.71 3.71 -0.77
CA VAL A 3 -3.79 4.08 0.34
C VAL A 3 -3.78 3.06 1.50
N ALA A 4 -4.75 2.12 1.54
CA ALA A 4 -4.98 1.27 2.71
C ALA A 4 -4.16 -0.04 2.74
N LEU A 5 -3.34 -0.32 1.72
CA LEU A 5 -2.53 -1.54 1.59
C LEU A 5 -1.05 -1.35 1.95
N ARG A 6 -0.69 -0.30 2.69
CA ARG A 6 0.71 -0.09 3.10
C ARG A 6 1.14 -1.07 4.19
N THR A 7 2.19 -1.83 3.93
CA THR A 7 3.01 -2.51 4.93
C THR A 7 4.19 -1.65 5.39
N PRO A 8 4.66 -1.79 6.65
CA PRO A 8 4.09 -2.57 7.73
C PRO A 8 3.08 -1.71 8.52
N ALA A 9 1.92 -2.28 8.84
CA ALA A 9 1.15 -1.77 9.97
C ALA A 9 2.10 -1.81 11.19
N ARG A 10 2.14 -0.74 11.99
CA ARG A 10 2.93 -0.75 13.23
C ARG A 10 2.61 -2.03 14.03
N PRO A 11 3.54 -2.59 14.81
CA PRO A 11 3.30 -3.82 15.56
C PRO A 11 1.94 -3.74 16.30
N GLY A 12 0.97 -4.59 15.89
CA GLY A 12 -0.36 -4.65 16.50
C GLY A 12 -1.50 -3.84 15.84
N GLU A 13 -1.28 -3.01 14.82
CA GLU A 13 -2.38 -2.36 14.09
C GLU A 13 -3.05 -3.35 13.11
N PRO A 14 -4.38 -3.56 13.11
CA PRO A 14 -5.08 -4.50 12.22
C PRO A 14 -5.17 -4.04 10.75
N LEU A 15 -5.47 -4.97 9.82
CA LEU A 15 -5.61 -4.65 8.39
C LEU A 15 -6.74 -3.62 8.25
N LEU A 16 -6.53 -2.59 7.42
CA LEU A 16 -7.50 -1.49 7.25
C LEU A 16 -7.77 -0.65 8.52
N ALA A 17 -6.92 -0.67 9.56
CA ALA A 17 -7.12 0.13 10.79
C ALA A 17 -7.36 1.63 10.52
N ARG A 18 -6.77 2.16 9.44
CA ARG A 18 -6.88 3.57 9.03
C ARG A 18 -8.08 3.85 8.10
N ALA A 19 -8.91 2.85 7.82
CA ALA A 19 -10.09 3.03 6.97
C ALA A 19 -11.12 3.96 7.66
N PRO A 20 -11.80 4.84 6.92
CA PRO A 20 -12.73 5.81 7.50
C PRO A 20 -14.00 5.15 8.05
N ARG A 21 -14.38 3.97 7.55
CA ARG A 21 -15.62 3.27 7.94
C ARG A 21 -15.33 2.08 8.87
N ARG A 22 -16.10 1.96 9.96
CA ARG A 22 -15.98 0.85 10.94
C ARG A 22 -16.07 -0.54 10.30
N TRP A 23 -16.96 -0.72 9.33
CA TRP A 23 -17.13 -2.02 8.66
C TRP A 23 -15.88 -2.46 7.87
N GLN A 24 -15.14 -1.51 7.29
CA GLN A 24 -13.86 -1.80 6.61
C GLN A 24 -12.78 -2.23 7.59
N ARG A 25 -12.76 -1.68 8.82
CA ARG A 25 -11.83 -2.11 9.88
C ARG A 25 -12.16 -3.49 10.42
N MET A 26 -13.44 -3.87 10.40
CA MET A 26 -13.91 -5.18 10.88
C MET A 26 -13.83 -6.28 9.82
N ALA A 27 -13.77 -5.94 8.54
CA ALA A 27 -13.68 -6.90 7.44
C ALA A 27 -12.61 -8.01 7.62
N PRO A 28 -11.34 -7.72 7.99
CA PRO A 28 -10.35 -8.79 8.16
C PRO A 28 -10.65 -9.70 9.35
N PHE A 29 -11.23 -9.15 10.43
CA PHE A 29 -11.69 -9.96 11.56
C PHE A 29 -12.90 -10.81 11.21
N ALA A 30 -13.83 -10.28 10.41
CA ALA A 30 -14.98 -11.03 9.92
C ALA A 30 -14.53 -12.20 9.02
N VAL A 31 -13.59 -11.97 8.10
CA VAL A 31 -13.02 -13.02 7.25
C VAL A 31 -12.31 -14.07 8.11
N ALA A 32 -11.45 -13.67 9.04
CA ALA A 32 -10.79 -14.62 9.94
C ALA A 32 -11.79 -15.41 10.79
N ALA A 33 -12.83 -14.77 11.31
CA ALA A 33 -13.90 -15.42 12.06
C ALA A 33 -14.67 -16.44 11.21
N VAL A 34 -14.98 -16.11 9.96
CA VAL A 34 -15.60 -17.06 9.03
C VAL A 34 -14.69 -18.27 8.82
N PHE A 35 -13.39 -18.08 8.63
CA PHE A 35 -12.45 -19.20 8.51
C PHE A 35 -12.40 -20.06 9.77
N VAL A 36 -12.40 -19.46 10.98
CA VAL A 36 -12.44 -20.23 12.23
C VAL A 36 -13.75 -21.01 12.35
N VAL A 37 -14.89 -20.39 12.08
CA VAL A 37 -16.22 -21.03 12.15
C VAL A 37 -16.34 -22.20 11.17
N VAL A 38 -15.69 -22.11 10.01
CA VAL A 38 -15.71 -23.18 8.99
C VAL A 38 -14.67 -24.25 9.29
N LEU A 39 -13.42 -23.89 9.59
CA LEU A 39 -12.33 -24.85 9.76
C LEU A 39 -12.44 -25.61 11.07
N LEU A 40 -12.88 -24.99 12.17
CA LEU A 40 -12.94 -25.64 13.48
C LEU A 40 -13.79 -26.92 13.49
N PRO A 41 -15.06 -26.93 13.05
CA PRO A 41 -15.86 -28.15 13.02
C PRO A 41 -15.32 -29.18 12.01
N VAL A 42 -14.75 -28.73 10.89
CA VAL A 42 -14.16 -29.61 9.88
C VAL A 42 -12.93 -30.33 10.45
N THR A 43 -12.03 -29.60 11.11
CA THR A 43 -10.85 -30.19 11.77
C THR A 43 -11.26 -31.19 12.84
N ILE A 44 -12.22 -30.84 13.71
CA ILE A 44 -12.70 -31.76 14.76
C ILE A 44 -13.31 -33.02 14.13
N ALA A 45 -14.14 -32.86 13.09
CA ALA A 45 -14.79 -33.98 12.42
C ALA A 45 -13.77 -34.92 11.76
N VAL A 46 -12.77 -34.38 11.05
CA VAL A 46 -11.74 -35.20 10.40
C VAL A 46 -10.85 -35.88 11.44
N LEU A 47 -10.41 -35.17 12.47
CA LEU A 47 -9.59 -35.76 13.53
C LEU A 47 -10.32 -36.91 14.25
N THR A 48 -11.63 -36.75 14.50
CA THR A 48 -12.44 -37.75 15.21
C THR A 48 -12.84 -38.92 14.30
N ASN A 49 -13.35 -38.65 13.10
CA ASN A 49 -13.93 -39.67 12.23
C ASN A 49 -12.86 -40.39 11.41
N ASP A 50 -11.91 -39.63 10.85
CA ASP A 50 -10.87 -40.19 10.01
C ASP A 50 -9.73 -40.69 10.90
N TYR A 51 -9.07 -39.80 11.61
CA TYR A 51 -7.86 -40.15 12.39
C TYR A 51 -8.18 -40.92 13.69
N ARG A 52 -9.47 -41.10 14.03
CA ARG A 52 -9.94 -41.82 15.23
C ARG A 52 -9.36 -41.26 16.52
N LEU A 53 -9.03 -39.97 16.53
CA LEU A 53 -8.52 -39.29 17.70
C LEU A 53 -9.67 -39.10 18.71
N GLY A 54 -9.38 -39.27 20.00
CA GLY A 54 -10.38 -39.04 21.04
C GLY A 54 -10.97 -37.62 20.95
N GLY A 55 -12.30 -37.50 21.04
CA GLY A 55 -13.00 -36.24 20.78
C GLY A 55 -12.51 -35.04 21.61
N GLY A 56 -12.02 -35.28 22.83
CA GLY A 56 -11.39 -34.23 23.66
C GLY A 56 -10.10 -33.67 23.05
N TRP A 57 -9.22 -34.54 22.56
CA TRP A 57 -7.98 -34.14 21.88
C TRP A 57 -8.26 -33.50 20.52
N ALA A 58 -9.22 -34.04 19.76
CA ALA A 58 -9.65 -33.47 18.49
C ALA A 58 -10.21 -32.04 18.66
N GLY A 59 -11.02 -31.82 19.69
CA GLY A 59 -11.51 -30.49 20.08
C GLY A 59 -10.38 -29.53 20.45
N ALA A 60 -9.47 -29.97 21.32
CA ALA A 60 -8.35 -29.15 21.78
C ALA A 60 -7.42 -28.74 20.62
N LEU A 61 -7.06 -29.67 19.73
CA LEU A 61 -6.25 -29.39 18.54
C LEU A 61 -6.99 -28.48 17.56
N GLY A 62 -8.26 -28.74 17.27
CA GLY A 62 -9.05 -27.91 16.37
C GLY A 62 -9.11 -26.44 16.84
N VAL A 63 -9.27 -26.22 18.14
CA VAL A 63 -9.19 -24.88 18.74
C VAL A 63 -7.78 -24.29 18.63
N ALA A 64 -6.74 -25.06 18.98
CA ALA A 64 -5.35 -24.62 18.97
C ALA A 64 -4.83 -24.26 17.56
N GLN A 65 -5.34 -24.92 16.51
CA GLN A 65 -4.97 -24.66 15.12
C GLN A 65 -5.75 -23.50 14.50
N THR A 66 -7.02 -23.32 14.86
CA THR A 66 -7.89 -22.33 14.19
C THR A 66 -7.96 -20.99 14.92
N VAL A 67 -8.03 -20.96 16.26
CA VAL A 67 -8.17 -19.71 17.03
C VAL A 67 -7.00 -18.73 16.79
N PRO A 68 -5.73 -19.16 16.66
CA PRO A 68 -4.65 -18.24 16.33
C PRO A 68 -4.82 -17.51 14.99
N LEU A 69 -5.68 -17.97 14.07
CA LEU A 69 -5.99 -17.23 12.83
C LEU A 69 -6.66 -15.87 13.13
N LEU A 70 -7.37 -15.74 14.25
CA LEU A 70 -7.88 -14.43 14.72
C LEU A 70 -6.73 -13.52 15.16
N LEU A 71 -5.70 -14.09 15.78
CA LEU A 71 -4.48 -13.36 16.14
C LEU A 71 -3.67 -13.00 14.90
N ALA A 72 -3.73 -13.78 13.82
CA ALA A 72 -3.01 -13.49 12.58
C ALA A 72 -3.37 -12.13 11.96
N VAL A 73 -4.59 -11.64 12.24
CA VAL A 73 -5.06 -10.30 11.83
C VAL A 73 -4.29 -9.16 12.51
N THR A 74 -3.78 -9.36 13.72
CA THR A 74 -3.10 -8.31 14.51
C THR A 74 -1.61 -8.58 14.69
N ARG A 75 -1.24 -9.84 14.94
CA ARG A 75 0.12 -10.32 15.18
C ARG A 75 0.36 -11.65 14.43
N PRO A 76 0.70 -11.59 13.13
CA PRO A 76 0.83 -12.77 12.26
C PRO A 76 1.97 -13.73 12.65
N VAL A 77 3.12 -13.22 13.11
CA VAL A 77 4.26 -14.08 13.52
C VAL A 77 3.96 -14.93 14.76
N PRO A 78 3.45 -14.39 15.89
CA PRO A 78 3.10 -15.24 17.03
C PRO A 78 1.89 -16.14 16.75
N ALA A 79 0.97 -15.72 15.86
CA ALA A 79 -0.07 -16.61 15.36
C ALA A 79 0.51 -17.82 14.64
N TRP A 80 1.48 -17.62 13.74
CA TRP A 80 2.19 -18.72 13.08
C TRP A 80 2.90 -19.63 14.08
N ALA A 81 3.61 -19.07 15.06
CA ALA A 81 4.30 -19.88 16.07
C ALA A 81 3.32 -20.75 16.89
N ALA A 82 2.15 -20.20 17.22
CA ALA A 82 1.10 -20.94 17.92
C ALA A 82 0.49 -22.06 17.05
N VAL A 83 0.21 -21.78 15.77
CA VAL A 83 -0.28 -22.79 14.82
C VAL A 83 0.75 -23.89 14.64
N LEU A 84 2.02 -23.54 14.38
CA LEU A 84 3.10 -24.53 14.22
C LEU A 84 3.27 -25.41 15.46
N ALA A 85 3.19 -24.83 16.67
CA ALA A 85 3.25 -25.61 17.91
C ALA A 85 2.05 -26.56 18.06
N ALA A 86 0.85 -26.12 17.67
CA ALA A 86 -0.33 -26.97 17.65
C ALA A 86 -0.20 -28.09 16.60
N ASP A 87 0.36 -27.81 15.43
CA ASP A 87 0.56 -28.80 14.36
C ASP A 87 1.65 -29.81 14.72
N LEU A 88 2.72 -29.40 15.43
CA LEU A 88 3.71 -30.32 15.99
C LEU A 88 3.08 -31.26 17.02
N LEU A 89 2.24 -30.73 17.91
CA LEU A 89 1.51 -31.54 18.88
C LEU A 89 0.53 -32.49 18.18
N GLY A 90 -0.17 -32.00 17.15
CA GLY A 90 -1.05 -32.78 16.30
C GLY A 90 -0.29 -33.93 15.65
N ALA A 91 0.84 -33.66 15.00
CA ALA A 91 1.67 -34.68 14.37
C ALA A 91 2.06 -35.81 15.35
N VAL A 92 2.44 -35.47 16.58
CA VAL A 92 2.78 -36.45 17.63
C VAL A 92 1.55 -37.26 18.06
N LEU A 93 0.42 -36.60 18.32
CA LEU A 93 -0.82 -37.27 18.73
C LEU A 93 -1.35 -38.20 17.63
N LEU A 94 -1.33 -37.74 16.38
CA LEU A 94 -1.77 -38.51 15.22
C LEU A 94 -0.83 -39.70 14.98
N ALA A 95 0.48 -39.56 15.17
CA ALA A 95 1.42 -40.67 14.98
C ALA A 95 1.11 -41.86 15.90
N SER A 96 0.52 -41.61 17.07
CA SER A 96 0.05 -42.64 18.00
C SER A 96 -1.38 -43.14 17.76
N ALA A 97 -2.11 -42.56 16.81
CA ALA A 97 -3.52 -42.86 16.56
C ALA A 97 -3.69 -44.00 15.54
N ASP A 98 -4.64 -44.89 15.82
CA ASP A 98 -4.93 -46.07 14.99
C ASP A 98 -5.37 -45.74 13.55
N GLY A 99 -5.87 -44.52 13.32
CA GLY A 99 -6.38 -44.06 12.03
C GLY A 99 -5.34 -43.48 11.07
N VAL A 100 -4.05 -43.40 11.43
CA VAL A 100 -3.05 -42.74 10.57
C VAL A 100 -2.64 -43.56 9.35
N ALA A 101 -2.72 -44.89 9.42
CA ALA A 101 -2.25 -45.76 8.35
C ALA A 101 -2.94 -45.44 7.00
N GLY A 102 -2.13 -45.13 5.98
CA GLY A 102 -2.62 -44.80 4.62
C GLY A 102 -3.28 -43.42 4.48
N ARG A 103 -3.17 -42.55 5.50
CA ARG A 103 -3.71 -41.20 5.47
C ARG A 103 -2.61 -40.13 5.45
N PRO A 104 -2.94 -38.89 5.01
CA PRO A 104 -2.02 -37.77 5.08
C PRO A 104 -1.45 -37.53 6.47
N TRP A 105 -0.13 -37.48 6.58
CA TRP A 105 0.61 -37.11 7.79
C TRP A 105 1.93 -36.46 7.36
N PRO A 106 2.45 -35.42 8.03
CA PRO A 106 1.97 -34.81 9.27
C PRO A 106 0.82 -33.82 9.08
N TRP A 107 0.61 -33.30 7.87
CA TRP A 107 -0.37 -32.24 7.60
C TRP A 107 -1.64 -32.80 6.93
N PRO A 108 -2.73 -33.01 7.67
CA PRO A 108 -4.02 -33.33 7.08
C PRO A 108 -4.59 -32.16 6.24
N PRO A 109 -5.48 -32.41 5.26
CA PRO A 109 -5.82 -31.44 4.21
C PRO A 109 -6.39 -30.09 4.70
N MET A 110 -7.08 -30.07 5.83
CA MET A 110 -7.62 -28.84 6.43
C MET A 110 -6.53 -27.93 7.00
N GLU A 111 -5.40 -28.48 7.46
CA GLU A 111 -4.25 -27.70 7.92
C GLU A 111 -3.60 -26.96 6.75
N ILE A 112 -3.58 -27.56 5.55
CA ILE A 112 -3.12 -26.89 4.34
C ILE A 112 -3.98 -25.64 4.09
N VAL A 113 -5.31 -25.75 4.22
CA VAL A 113 -6.22 -24.60 4.06
C VAL A 113 -5.94 -23.52 5.09
N GLY A 114 -5.80 -23.90 6.37
CA GLY A 114 -5.44 -22.97 7.46
C GLY A 114 -4.10 -22.26 7.22
N TYR A 115 -3.10 -23.01 6.77
CA TYR A 115 -1.77 -22.50 6.42
C TYR A 115 -1.82 -21.51 5.25
N LEU A 116 -2.62 -21.77 4.21
CA LEU A 116 -2.77 -20.83 3.09
C LEU A 116 -3.42 -19.52 3.52
N VAL A 117 -4.40 -19.57 4.42
CA VAL A 117 -5.02 -18.36 5.01
C VAL A 117 -4.00 -17.58 5.82
N LEU A 118 -3.19 -18.28 6.62
CA LEU A 118 -2.11 -17.68 7.40
C LEU A 118 -1.06 -17.04 6.49
N MET A 119 -0.63 -17.70 5.42
CA MET A 119 0.30 -17.18 4.41
C MET A 119 -0.25 -15.96 3.68
N ALA A 120 -1.54 -15.94 3.35
CA ALA A 120 -2.19 -14.76 2.79
C ALA A 120 -2.17 -13.59 3.78
N CYS A 121 -2.44 -13.83 5.06
CA CYS A 121 -2.40 -12.81 6.10
C CYS A 121 -0.97 -12.27 6.34
N LEU A 122 0.05 -13.15 6.42
CA LEU A 122 1.45 -12.74 6.49
C LEU A 122 1.86 -11.96 5.24
N GLY A 123 1.51 -12.45 4.05
CA GLY A 123 1.83 -11.83 2.77
C GLY A 123 1.15 -10.48 2.57
N LEU A 124 0.15 -10.11 3.36
CA LEU A 124 -0.44 -8.77 3.38
C LEU A 124 0.14 -7.85 4.48
N ARG A 125 0.93 -8.38 5.43
CA ARG A 125 1.37 -7.63 6.63
C ARG A 125 2.87 -7.58 6.87
N GLU A 126 3.55 -8.68 6.62
CA GLU A 126 4.94 -8.91 7.03
C GLU A 126 5.91 -8.83 5.87
N SER A 127 7.18 -8.59 6.12
CA SER A 127 8.20 -8.51 5.06
C SER A 127 8.30 -9.82 4.25
N VAL A 128 8.73 -9.74 2.99
CA VAL A 128 9.00 -10.94 2.15
C VAL A 128 10.01 -11.86 2.84
N ARG A 129 10.97 -11.31 3.59
CA ARG A 129 11.95 -12.10 4.36
C ARG A 129 11.27 -12.94 5.45
N THR A 130 10.31 -12.36 6.17
CA THR A 130 9.52 -13.08 7.18
C THR A 130 8.70 -14.19 6.53
N LEU A 131 8.07 -13.90 5.39
CA LEU A 131 7.25 -14.86 4.65
C LEU A 131 8.08 -16.04 4.13
N VAL A 132 9.26 -15.76 3.55
CA VAL A 132 10.24 -16.78 3.13
C VAL A 132 10.71 -17.60 4.33
N GLY A 133 11.01 -16.94 5.46
CA GLY A 133 11.44 -17.61 6.69
C GLY A 133 10.38 -18.58 7.22
N VAL A 134 9.12 -18.16 7.28
CA VAL A 134 7.98 -19.01 7.68
C VAL A 134 7.77 -20.16 6.71
N TRP A 135 7.84 -19.90 5.41
CA TRP A 135 7.69 -20.93 4.38
C TRP A 135 8.79 -22.00 4.46
N LEU A 136 10.05 -21.58 4.58
CA LEU A 136 11.18 -22.49 4.74
C LEU A 136 11.13 -23.25 6.06
N ALA A 137 10.78 -22.59 7.16
CA ALA A 137 10.69 -23.23 8.47
C ALA A 137 9.57 -24.30 8.49
N THR A 138 8.39 -23.97 7.97
CA THR A 138 7.25 -24.90 7.91
C THR A 138 7.56 -26.08 6.98
N GLY A 139 8.18 -25.82 5.82
CA GLY A 139 8.66 -26.86 4.91
C GLY A 139 9.72 -27.77 5.54
N ALA A 140 10.71 -27.19 6.22
CA ALA A 140 11.77 -27.93 6.90
C ALA A 140 11.20 -28.83 8.00
N VAL A 141 10.28 -28.33 8.82
CA VAL A 141 9.56 -29.14 9.82
C VAL A 141 8.81 -30.29 9.16
N GLY A 142 8.08 -30.03 8.08
CA GLY A 142 7.37 -31.07 7.33
C GLY A 142 8.30 -32.15 6.78
N VAL A 143 9.46 -31.77 6.24
CA VAL A 143 10.49 -32.70 5.76
C VAL A 143 11.07 -33.52 6.90
N VAL A 144 11.44 -32.89 8.02
CA VAL A 144 11.98 -33.57 9.21
C VAL A 144 10.97 -34.58 9.74
N LEU A 145 9.71 -34.19 9.91
CA LEU A 145 8.64 -35.08 10.34
C LEU A 145 8.44 -36.22 9.34
N GLY A 146 8.47 -35.94 8.03
CA GLY A 146 8.34 -36.93 6.96
C GLY A 146 9.32 -38.11 7.05
N PHE A 147 10.51 -37.94 7.63
CA PHE A 147 11.44 -39.05 7.88
C PHE A 147 10.95 -40.04 8.95
N PHE A 148 10.05 -39.60 9.83
CA PHE A 148 9.43 -40.41 10.88
C PHE A 148 8.03 -40.89 10.47
N ALA A 149 7.59 -40.65 9.23
CA ALA A 149 6.26 -40.98 8.78
C ALA A 149 6.01 -42.50 8.82
N PRO A 150 4.90 -42.97 9.41
CA PRO A 150 4.57 -44.41 9.52
C PRO A 150 4.38 -45.16 8.19
N GLY A 151 4.57 -44.51 7.03
CA GLY A 151 4.49 -45.09 5.69
C GLY A 151 5.34 -44.38 4.62
N GLY A 152 6.31 -43.55 5.01
CA GLY A 152 7.14 -42.75 4.09
C GLY A 152 6.64 -41.31 3.84
N VAL A 153 7.45 -40.51 3.13
CA VAL A 153 7.15 -39.10 2.86
C VAL A 153 5.86 -38.99 2.05
N THR A 154 4.86 -38.32 2.62
CA THR A 154 3.53 -38.21 2.02
C THR A 154 3.43 -36.99 1.10
N ASP A 155 2.67 -37.09 0.01
CA ASP A 155 2.46 -36.04 -1.01
C ASP A 155 2.00 -34.69 -0.43
N THR A 156 1.43 -34.67 0.78
CA THR A 156 0.92 -33.46 1.42
C THR A 156 2.00 -32.48 1.86
N VAL A 157 3.21 -32.92 2.20
CA VAL A 157 4.33 -32.01 2.51
C VAL A 157 4.74 -31.24 1.25
N ALA A 158 4.87 -31.94 0.12
CA ALA A 158 5.16 -31.33 -1.16
C ALA A 158 4.03 -30.38 -1.60
N LEU A 159 2.78 -30.81 -1.45
CA LEU A 159 1.61 -29.99 -1.77
C LEU A 159 1.56 -28.70 -0.95
N LEU A 160 1.75 -28.78 0.37
CA LEU A 160 1.78 -27.61 1.26
C LEU A 160 2.92 -26.67 0.87
N PHE A 161 4.10 -27.21 0.58
CA PHE A 161 5.27 -26.42 0.18
C PHE A 161 5.03 -25.69 -1.14
N VAL A 162 4.49 -26.37 -2.16
CA VAL A 162 4.15 -25.78 -3.46
C VAL A 162 3.08 -24.71 -3.30
N LEU A 163 1.95 -25.01 -2.64
CA LEU A 163 0.86 -24.05 -2.47
C LEU A 163 1.29 -22.84 -1.62
N GLY A 164 2.13 -23.06 -0.60
CA GLY A 164 2.77 -21.99 0.17
C GLY A 164 3.65 -21.10 -0.71
N GLY A 165 4.42 -21.69 -1.62
CA GLY A 165 5.24 -20.98 -2.59
C GLY A 165 4.39 -20.17 -3.58
N VAL A 166 3.27 -20.71 -4.04
CA VAL A 166 2.30 -19.99 -4.89
C VAL A 166 1.72 -18.79 -4.14
N MET A 167 1.33 -18.94 -2.88
CA MET A 167 0.87 -17.81 -2.06
C MET A 167 1.96 -16.76 -1.84
N LEU A 168 3.21 -17.19 -1.64
CA LEU A 168 4.36 -16.30 -1.52
C LEU A 168 4.57 -15.49 -2.80
N ALA A 169 4.52 -16.14 -3.97
CA ALA A 169 4.64 -15.47 -5.26
C ALA A 169 3.47 -14.52 -5.52
N LEU A 170 2.22 -14.95 -5.24
CA LEU A 170 1.03 -14.15 -5.45
C LEU A 170 1.04 -12.88 -4.58
N THR A 171 1.33 -13.03 -3.29
CA THR A 171 1.40 -11.88 -2.36
C THR A 171 2.57 -10.96 -2.67
N GLY A 172 3.71 -11.51 -3.11
CA GLY A 172 4.83 -10.74 -3.64
C GLY A 172 4.47 -9.93 -4.89
N ALA A 173 3.76 -10.54 -5.85
CA ALA A 173 3.32 -9.87 -7.07
C ALA A 173 2.30 -8.75 -6.79
N LEU A 174 1.32 -9.01 -5.91
CA LEU A 174 0.34 -8.01 -5.49
C LEU A 174 1.00 -6.78 -4.84
N ARG A 175 2.06 -7.00 -4.06
CA ARG A 175 2.85 -5.91 -3.48
C ARG A 175 3.65 -5.14 -4.52
N GLY A 176 4.30 -5.85 -5.43
CA GLY A 176 5.06 -5.22 -6.52
C GLY A 176 4.19 -4.29 -7.37
N LEU A 177 2.95 -4.72 -7.66
CA LEU A 177 1.96 -3.89 -8.36
C LEU A 177 1.55 -2.66 -7.55
N GLY A 178 1.33 -2.80 -6.24
CA GLY A 178 0.99 -1.68 -5.36
C GLY A 178 2.11 -0.64 -5.27
N ASP A 179 3.35 -1.09 -5.10
CA ASP A 179 4.53 -0.21 -5.05
C ASP A 179 4.76 0.50 -6.39
N ALA A 180 4.57 -0.19 -7.52
CA ALA A 180 4.69 0.40 -8.84
C ALA A 180 3.62 1.49 -9.08
N GLN A 181 2.36 1.21 -8.74
CA GLN A 181 1.28 2.19 -8.86
C GLN A 181 1.52 3.43 -8.00
N GLN A 182 2.08 3.26 -6.79
CA GLN A 182 2.37 4.40 -5.94
C GLN A 182 3.52 5.26 -6.49
N ARG A 183 4.57 4.63 -7.04
CA ARG A 183 5.66 5.35 -7.72
C ARG A 183 5.14 6.17 -8.90
N ILE A 184 4.22 5.61 -9.68
CA ILE A 184 3.57 6.31 -10.79
C ILE A 184 2.76 7.52 -10.26
N ALA A 185 1.93 7.33 -9.23
CA ALA A 185 1.13 8.42 -8.66
C ALA A 185 2.00 9.54 -8.05
N GLU A 186 3.12 9.19 -7.40
CA GLU A 186 4.09 10.16 -6.89
C GLU A 186 4.73 10.95 -8.05
N GLN A 187 5.15 10.26 -9.12
CA GLN A 187 5.70 10.90 -10.33
C GLN A 187 4.68 11.80 -11.03
N GLU A 188 3.41 11.39 -11.13
CA GLU A 188 2.33 12.21 -11.68
C GLU A 188 2.14 13.49 -10.88
N SER A 189 2.11 13.39 -9.54
CA SER A 189 1.94 14.57 -8.67
C SER A 189 3.08 15.58 -8.81
N ILE A 190 4.33 15.10 -8.96
CA ILE A 190 5.49 15.96 -9.21
C ILE A 190 5.38 16.61 -10.59
N SER A 191 5.01 15.84 -11.61
CA SER A 191 4.85 16.34 -12.98
C SER A 191 3.75 17.39 -13.09
N GLU A 192 2.62 17.21 -12.41
CA GLU A 192 1.55 18.21 -12.36
C GLU A 192 2.00 19.51 -11.67
N ALA A 193 2.72 19.40 -10.56
CA ALA A 193 3.27 20.56 -9.86
C ALA A 193 4.27 21.35 -10.73
N GLU A 194 5.14 20.64 -11.47
CA GLU A 194 6.07 21.25 -12.41
C GLU A 194 5.34 21.95 -13.57
N ARG A 195 4.32 21.30 -14.15
CA ARG A 195 3.50 21.89 -15.23
C ARG A 195 2.79 23.15 -14.74
N ALA A 196 2.16 23.11 -13.57
CA ALA A 196 1.48 24.27 -12.99
C ALA A 196 2.45 25.43 -12.75
N ARG A 197 3.65 25.15 -12.21
CA ARG A 197 4.69 26.17 -12.02
C ARG A 197 5.15 26.77 -13.34
N ARG A 198 5.34 25.94 -14.36
CA ARG A 198 5.74 26.39 -15.70
C ARG A 198 4.69 27.31 -16.31
N THR A 199 3.41 26.89 -16.30
CA THR A 199 2.30 27.71 -16.79
C THR A 199 2.21 29.05 -16.04
N LEU A 200 2.41 29.04 -14.72
CA LEU A 200 2.40 30.28 -13.93
C LEU A 200 3.56 31.22 -14.29
N LEU A 201 4.76 30.68 -14.56
CA LEU A 201 5.90 31.48 -15.01
C LEU A 201 5.70 32.03 -16.42
N GLU A 202 5.16 31.22 -17.33
CA GLU A 202 4.80 31.65 -18.69
C GLU A 202 3.77 32.78 -18.65
N GLU A 203 2.77 32.68 -17.75
CA GLU A 203 1.75 33.72 -17.59
C GLU A 203 2.30 35.00 -16.98
N ARG A 204 3.16 34.91 -15.96
CA ARG A 204 3.86 36.08 -15.43
C ARG A 204 4.72 36.78 -16.48
N ALA A 205 5.41 36.02 -17.32
CA ALA A 205 6.20 36.58 -18.42
C ALA A 205 5.34 37.18 -19.53
N ARG A 206 4.13 36.65 -19.76
CA ARG A 206 3.14 37.25 -20.67
C ARG A 206 2.64 38.58 -20.11
N ILE A 207 2.17 38.60 -18.86
CA ILE A 207 1.69 39.81 -18.18
C ILE A 207 2.77 40.89 -18.16
N ALA A 208 4.03 40.54 -17.83
CA ALA A 208 5.12 41.50 -17.84
C ALA A 208 5.33 42.15 -19.21
N ARG A 209 5.21 41.39 -20.31
CA ARG A 209 5.32 41.93 -21.68
C ARG A 209 4.12 42.79 -22.06
N GLU A 210 2.90 42.35 -21.75
CA GLU A 210 1.69 43.14 -22.00
C GLU A 210 1.71 44.46 -21.22
N LEU A 211 2.15 44.43 -19.95
CA LEU A 211 2.36 45.63 -19.15
C LEU A 211 3.44 46.52 -19.77
N HIS A 212 4.54 45.94 -20.23
CA HIS A 212 5.61 46.69 -20.89
C HIS A 212 5.12 47.40 -22.15
N ASP A 213 4.38 46.71 -23.01
CA ASP A 213 3.84 47.26 -24.25
C ASP A 213 2.82 48.36 -23.98
N VAL A 214 1.91 48.15 -23.02
CA VAL A 214 0.90 49.15 -22.63
C VAL A 214 1.56 50.38 -22.01
N VAL A 215 2.53 50.22 -21.11
CA VAL A 215 3.23 51.34 -20.47
C VAL A 215 4.06 52.11 -21.50
N ALA A 216 4.83 51.43 -22.35
CA ALA A 216 5.61 52.06 -23.41
C ALA A 216 4.71 52.85 -24.38
N HIS A 217 3.56 52.31 -24.76
CA HIS A 217 2.61 53.00 -25.62
C HIS A 217 2.05 54.28 -24.96
N HIS A 218 1.62 54.21 -23.69
CA HIS A 218 1.08 55.39 -22.99
C HIS A 218 2.15 56.46 -22.78
N MET A 219 3.38 56.10 -22.43
CA MET A 219 4.47 57.07 -22.29
C MET A 219 4.81 57.75 -23.63
N SER A 220 4.73 57.02 -24.75
CA SER A 220 4.91 57.61 -26.09
C SER A 220 3.80 58.61 -26.41
N VAL A 221 2.53 58.29 -26.11
CA VAL A 221 1.40 59.21 -26.30
C VAL A 221 1.54 60.45 -25.42
N ILE A 222 1.89 60.31 -24.14
CA ILE A 222 2.13 61.44 -23.22
C ILE A 222 3.23 62.34 -23.77
N THR A 223 4.35 61.76 -24.24
CA THR A 223 5.45 62.53 -24.84
C THR A 223 4.96 63.35 -26.04
N VAL A 224 4.25 62.73 -26.98
CA VAL A 224 3.73 63.39 -28.18
C VAL A 224 2.69 64.48 -27.82
N GLN A 225 1.81 64.22 -26.85
CA GLN A 225 0.81 65.18 -26.40
C GLN A 225 1.45 66.39 -25.71
N ALA A 226 2.42 66.18 -24.82
CA ALA A 226 3.13 67.23 -24.11
C ALA A 226 3.99 68.08 -25.07
N ASP A 227 4.75 67.47 -25.99
CA ASP A 227 5.53 68.20 -27.00
C ASP A 227 4.67 68.99 -27.97
N SER A 228 3.46 68.51 -28.30
CA SER A 228 2.56 69.18 -29.26
C SER A 228 1.67 70.27 -28.64
N ALA A 229 1.52 70.32 -27.30
CA ALA A 229 0.63 71.25 -26.63
C ALA A 229 0.93 72.75 -26.91
N PRO A 230 2.20 73.23 -26.89
CA PRO A 230 2.52 74.63 -27.18
C PRO A 230 2.15 75.07 -28.61
N TYR A 231 2.08 74.13 -29.55
CA TYR A 231 1.72 74.41 -30.95
C TYR A 231 0.21 74.40 -31.19
N ARG A 232 -0.58 73.76 -30.31
CA ARG A 232 -2.03 73.62 -30.43
C ARG A 232 -2.82 74.63 -29.60
N LEU A 233 -2.23 75.19 -28.56
CA LEU A 233 -2.85 76.15 -27.64
C LEU A 233 -2.12 77.52 -27.72
N PRO A 234 -2.56 78.42 -28.61
CA PRO A 234 -1.96 79.75 -28.74
C PRO A 234 -2.26 80.63 -27.51
N GLY A 235 -1.28 81.44 -27.09
CA GLY A 235 -1.41 82.36 -25.94
C GLY A 235 -0.97 81.77 -24.58
N MET A 236 -0.28 80.63 -24.60
CA MET A 236 0.27 79.99 -23.40
C MET A 236 1.41 80.83 -22.79
N GLU A 237 1.34 81.09 -21.49
CA GLU A 237 2.41 81.78 -20.75
C GLU A 237 3.66 80.91 -20.64
N GLU A 238 4.84 81.54 -20.59
CA GLU A 238 6.12 80.83 -20.63
C GLU A 238 6.34 79.79 -19.51
N PRO A 239 5.92 80.03 -18.24
CA PRO A 239 6.01 79.01 -17.19
C PRO A 239 5.23 77.74 -17.51
N VAL A 240 4.08 77.86 -18.19
CA VAL A 240 3.24 76.72 -18.58
C VAL A 240 3.87 75.96 -19.74
N ARG A 241 4.57 76.66 -20.65
CA ARG A 241 5.35 76.03 -21.73
C ARG A 241 6.50 75.19 -21.18
N GLU A 242 7.21 75.70 -20.17
CA GLU A 242 8.29 74.98 -19.49
C GLU A 242 7.77 73.73 -18.75
N GLU A 243 6.60 73.78 -18.12
CA GLU A 243 5.97 72.61 -17.50
C GLU A 243 5.69 71.48 -18.51
N PHE A 244 5.12 71.78 -19.69
CA PHE A 244 4.88 70.77 -20.73
C PHE A 244 6.20 70.17 -21.26
N ALA A 245 7.24 70.99 -21.41
CA ALA A 245 8.56 70.51 -21.81
C ALA A 245 9.18 69.57 -20.75
N ALA A 246 9.00 69.88 -19.46
CA ALA A 246 9.44 69.02 -18.36
C ALA A 246 8.68 67.68 -18.34
N ILE A 247 7.36 67.69 -18.59
CA ILE A 247 6.55 66.46 -18.69
C ILE A 247 7.02 65.59 -19.86
N ALA A 248 7.28 66.17 -21.03
CA ALA A 248 7.78 65.44 -22.19
C ALA A 248 9.20 64.87 -21.97
N ALA A 249 10.06 65.59 -21.25
CA ALA A 249 11.39 65.11 -20.88
C ALA A 249 11.31 63.92 -19.90
N SER A 250 10.49 64.03 -18.85
CA SER A 250 10.27 62.95 -17.87
C SER A 250 9.69 61.70 -18.53
N ALA A 251 8.74 61.86 -19.46
CA ALA A 251 8.17 60.73 -20.19
C ALA A 251 9.19 60.00 -21.09
N ARG A 252 10.11 60.75 -21.73
CA ARG A 252 11.22 60.18 -22.51
C ARG A 252 12.25 59.46 -21.65
N GLU A 253 12.56 60.01 -20.48
CA GLU A 253 13.46 59.39 -19.51
C GLU A 253 12.91 58.03 -19.06
N SER A 254 11.64 57.98 -18.66
CA SER A 254 10.97 56.72 -18.29
C SER A 254 10.90 55.72 -19.44
N LEU A 255 10.71 56.16 -20.69
CA LEU A 255 10.82 55.29 -21.87
C LEU A 255 12.23 54.73 -22.06
N GLY A 256 13.26 55.50 -21.72
CA GLY A 256 14.66 55.11 -21.79
C GLY A 256 15.03 54.05 -20.76
N GLU A 257 14.52 54.15 -19.53
CA GLU A 257 14.77 53.17 -18.45
C GLU A 257 14.09 51.81 -18.68
N MET A 258 13.09 51.75 -19.56
CA MET A 258 12.38 50.53 -19.91
C MET A 258 13.07 49.72 -21.02
N ARG A 259 13.99 50.31 -21.77
CA ARG A 259 14.57 49.70 -22.98
C ARG A 259 15.82 48.87 -22.69
#